data_AF-A0A9D6G707-F1
#
_entry.id   AF-A0A9D6G707-F1
#
_cell.length_a   1.000
_cell.length_b   1.000
_cell.length_c   1.000
_cell.angle_alpha   90.00
_cell.angle_beta   90.00
_cell.angle_gamma   90.00
#
_symmetry.space_group_name_H-M   'P 1'
#
loop_
_entity.id
_entity.type
_entity.pdbx_description
1 polymer ?
#
loop_
_entity_poly.entity_id
_entity_poly.type
_entity_poly.pdbx_seq_one_letter_code
_entity_poly.pdbx_strand_id
1 'polypeptide(L)'
;MPSAFHVVAKPSGASCNLACGYCFYLPKSRLFAPGAALRMSGAVLEAYVRQHIEAQPVPHVVFTWQGGEPTLMGIDFFARALELQRRYQRAGMTIENAFQTNGVLLDEQWCAFLKANGFLVG
;
A
#
# COMPACT_ATOMS: atom_id res chain seq x y z
N MET A 1 -24.36 -10.29 4.03
CA MET A 1 -23.05 -9.84 3.51
C MET A 1 -22.08 -9.78 4.68
N PRO A 2 -20.75 -9.99 4.47
CA PRO A 2 -19.75 -9.84 5.54
C PRO A 2 -19.85 -8.46 6.19
N SER A 3 -19.63 -8.38 7.50
CA SER A 3 -19.73 -7.14 8.27
C SER A 3 -18.54 -6.19 8.03
N ALA A 4 -17.45 -6.67 7.44
CA ALA A 4 -16.28 -5.90 7.02
C ALA A 4 -15.48 -6.72 6.00
N PHE A 5 -14.58 -6.07 5.27
CA PHE A 5 -13.59 -6.76 4.44
C PHE A 5 -12.22 -6.10 4.58
N HIS A 6 -11.18 -6.75 4.08
CA HIS A 6 -9.81 -6.24 4.11
C HIS A 6 -9.17 -6.39 2.74
N VAL A 7 -8.42 -5.37 2.33
CA VAL A 7 -7.74 -5.34 1.02
C VAL A 7 -6.25 -5.16 1.24
N VAL A 8 -5.48 -5.99 0.56
CA VAL A 8 -4.02 -5.87 0.48
C VAL A 8 -3.66 -5.26 -0.88
N ALA A 9 -3.22 -4.01 -0.85
CA ALA A 9 -2.79 -3.29 -2.04
C ALA A 9 -1.34 -3.61 -2.39
N LYS A 10 -1.06 -3.70 -3.70
CA LYS A 10 0.29 -3.97 -4.22
C LYS A 10 0.76 -2.85 -5.14
N PRO A 11 1.20 -1.71 -4.58
CA PRO A 11 1.40 -0.50 -5.37
C PRO A 11 2.60 -0.59 -6.32
N SER A 12 3.58 -1.44 -6.04
CA SER A 12 4.71 -1.78 -6.92
C SER A 12 4.48 -3.06 -7.74
N GLY A 13 3.26 -3.60 -7.75
CA GLY A 13 2.96 -4.87 -8.41
C GLY A 13 3.87 -5.99 -7.89
N ALA A 14 4.50 -6.75 -8.77
CA ALA A 14 5.45 -7.82 -8.40
C ALA A 14 6.91 -7.35 -8.24
N SER A 15 7.21 -6.07 -8.49
CA SER A 15 8.58 -5.55 -8.45
C SER A 15 9.16 -5.59 -7.04
N CYS A 16 10.38 -6.10 -6.91
CA CYS A 16 11.15 -6.17 -5.67
C CYS A 16 12.63 -5.98 -5.98
N ASN A 17 13.38 -5.36 -5.07
CA ASN A 17 14.83 -5.21 -5.16
C ASN A 17 15.61 -6.42 -4.61
N LEU A 18 14.93 -7.47 -4.16
CA LEU A 18 15.50 -8.74 -3.73
C LEU A 18 15.01 -9.90 -4.60
N ALA A 19 15.76 -10.99 -4.63
CA ALA A 19 15.45 -12.23 -5.35
C ALA A 19 15.47 -13.45 -4.42
N CYS A 20 14.69 -13.41 -3.34
CA CYS A 20 14.66 -14.49 -2.35
C CYS A 20 14.25 -15.83 -3.01
N GLY A 21 15.01 -16.91 -2.74
CA GLY A 21 14.80 -18.21 -3.38
C GLY A 21 13.43 -18.85 -3.12
N TYR A 22 12.74 -18.45 -2.05
CA TYR A 22 11.41 -18.92 -1.68
C TYR A 22 10.27 -17.98 -2.14
N CYS A 23 10.58 -16.86 -2.82
CA CYS A 23 9.57 -15.87 -3.17
C CYS A 23 8.74 -16.32 -4.38
N PHE A 24 7.51 -16.78 -4.12
CA PHE A 24 6.55 -17.11 -5.19
C PHE A 24 5.98 -15.85 -5.89
N TYR A 25 6.18 -14.66 -5.33
CA TYR A 25 5.54 -13.43 -5.80
C TYR A 25 6.34 -12.68 -6.88
N LEU A 26 7.68 -12.64 -6.76
CA LEU A 26 8.55 -12.00 -7.77
C LEU A 26 8.33 -12.56 -9.20
N PRO A 27 8.19 -13.89 -9.40
CA PRO A 27 7.89 -14.46 -10.73
C PRO A 27 6.56 -14.02 -11.34
N LYS A 28 5.62 -13.47 -10.54
CA LYS A 28 4.33 -12.97 -11.05
C LYS A 28 4.48 -11.78 -11.97
N SER A 29 5.64 -11.11 -11.98
CA SER A 29 6.00 -10.12 -13.00
C SER A 29 5.89 -10.66 -14.43
N ARG A 30 6.10 -11.96 -14.64
CA ARG A 30 5.99 -12.64 -15.95
C ARG A 30 4.56 -12.75 -16.48
N LEU A 31 3.54 -12.46 -15.65
CA LEU A 31 2.14 -12.41 -16.08
C LEU A 31 1.82 -11.16 -16.89
N PHE A 32 2.71 -10.17 -16.90
CA PHE A 32 2.54 -8.90 -17.60
C PHE A 32 3.48 -8.81 -18.80
N ALA A 33 3.14 -7.96 -19.76
CA ALA A 33 3.99 -7.74 -20.93
C ALA A 33 5.40 -7.28 -20.51
N PRO A 34 6.47 -7.70 -21.20
CA PRO A 34 7.81 -7.21 -20.95
C PRO A 34 7.85 -5.67 -20.96
N GLY A 35 8.41 -5.06 -19.92
CA GLY A 35 8.49 -3.60 -19.78
C GLY A 35 7.19 -2.92 -19.30
N ALA A 36 6.13 -3.67 -18.99
CA ALA A 36 4.92 -3.09 -18.40
C ALA A 36 5.24 -2.39 -17.07
N ALA A 37 4.75 -1.15 -16.92
CA ALA A 37 4.83 -0.43 -15.65
C ALA A 37 3.89 -1.10 -14.63
N LEU A 38 4.46 -1.80 -13.65
CA LEU A 38 3.71 -2.46 -12.57
C LEU A 38 3.37 -1.52 -11.41
N ARG A 39 3.55 -0.21 -11.60
CA ARG A 39 3.35 0.81 -10.56
C ARG A 39 1.92 1.32 -10.59
N MET A 40 1.31 1.42 -9.42
CA MET A 40 0.02 2.07 -9.22
C MET A 40 0.15 3.55 -9.57
N SER A 41 -0.63 4.01 -10.55
CA SER A 41 -0.67 5.42 -10.95
C SER A 41 -1.42 6.26 -9.90
N GLY A 42 -1.23 7.58 -9.92
CA GLY A 42 -1.96 8.50 -9.03
C GLY A 42 -3.49 8.39 -9.19
N ALA A 43 -3.98 8.23 -10.42
CA ALA A 43 -5.41 8.03 -10.68
C ALA A 43 -5.95 6.72 -10.09
N VAL A 44 -5.17 5.64 -10.18
CA VAL A 44 -5.53 4.35 -9.56
C VAL A 44 -5.46 4.45 -8.04
N LEU A 45 -4.46 5.14 -7.47
CA LEU A 45 -4.37 5.37 -6.02
C LEU A 45 -5.59 6.14 -5.49
N GLU A 46 -5.99 7.23 -6.14
CA GLU A 46 -7.17 8.01 -5.74
C GLU A 46 -8.46 7.19 -5.87
N ALA A 47 -8.63 6.47 -6.97
CA ALA A 47 -9.77 5.57 -7.13
C ALA A 47 -9.79 4.47 -6.05
N TYR A 48 -8.65 3.84 -5.77
CA TYR A 48 -8.52 2.80 -4.75
C TYR A 48 -8.87 3.33 -3.36
N VAL A 49 -8.27 4.45 -2.93
CA VAL A 49 -8.52 5.02 -1.61
C VAL A 49 -9.99 5.40 -1.44
N ARG A 50 -10.56 6.10 -2.41
CA ARG A 50 -11.96 6.53 -2.39
C ARG A 50 -12.90 5.32 -2.32
N GLN A 51 -12.75 4.36 -3.23
CA GLN A 51 -13.64 3.19 -3.31
C GLN A 51 -13.50 2.28 -2.09
N HIS A 52 -12.28 2.11 -1.55
CA HIS A 52 -12.07 1.29 -0.35
C HIS A 52 -12.80 1.88 0.86
N ILE A 53 -12.74 3.20 1.04
CA ILE A 53 -13.47 3.89 2.11
C ILE A 53 -14.98 3.84 1.89
N GLU A 54 -15.46 4.13 0.68
CA GLU A 54 -16.89 4.13 0.33
C GLU A 54 -17.53 2.76 0.53
N ALA A 55 -16.82 1.69 0.17
CA ALA A 55 -17.34 0.33 0.22
C ALA A 55 -17.38 -0.26 1.65
N GLN A 56 -16.66 0.32 2.61
CA GLN A 56 -16.60 -0.24 3.96
C GLN A 56 -17.89 0.01 4.76
N PRO A 57 -18.57 -1.05 5.23
CA PRO A 57 -19.81 -0.91 5.98
C PRO A 57 -19.60 -0.52 7.46
N VAL A 58 -18.35 -0.58 7.95
CA VAL A 58 -17.97 -0.26 9.34
C VAL A 58 -17.17 1.04 9.42
N PRO A 59 -17.12 1.70 10.60
CA PRO A 59 -16.33 2.92 10.81
C PRO A 59 -14.81 2.63 10.97
N HIS A 60 -14.32 1.50 10.47
CA HIS A 60 -12.92 1.11 10.58
C HIS A 60 -12.40 0.61 9.24
N VAL A 61 -11.31 1.20 8.73
CA VAL A 61 -10.69 0.80 7.46
C VAL A 61 -9.20 0.61 7.65
N VAL A 62 -8.71 -0.56 7.27
CA VAL A 62 -7.28 -0.85 7.23
C VAL A 62 -6.81 -0.82 5.78
N PHE A 63 -5.77 0.00 5.53
CA PHE A 63 -5.00 0.00 4.30
C PHE A 63 -3.74 -0.83 4.52
N THR A 64 -3.61 -1.95 3.82
CA THR A 64 -2.40 -2.79 3.91
C THR A 64 -1.61 -2.71 2.61
N TRP A 65 -0.37 -2.24 2.72
CA TRP A 65 0.56 -2.05 1.62
C TRP A 65 1.57 -3.20 1.59
N GLN A 66 1.60 -3.97 0.50
CA GLN A 66 2.53 -5.09 0.27
C GLN A 66 3.05 -5.13 -1.17
N GLY A 67 3.97 -6.04 -1.49
CA GLY A 67 4.21 -6.54 -2.85
C GLY A 67 4.95 -5.62 -3.83
N GLY A 68 5.89 -6.13 -4.63
CA GLY A 68 6.93 -7.05 -4.17
C GLY A 68 7.60 -6.37 -2.99
N GLU A 69 8.20 -5.21 -3.22
CA GLU A 69 8.69 -4.31 -2.18
C GLU A 69 8.04 -2.91 -2.28
N PRO A 70 7.12 -2.53 -1.35
CA PRO A 70 6.42 -1.25 -1.37
C PRO A 70 7.29 -0.02 -1.26
N THR A 71 8.44 -0.07 -0.57
CA THR A 71 9.35 1.09 -0.46
C THR A 71 9.87 1.57 -1.81
N LEU A 72 9.84 0.72 -2.85
CA LEU A 72 10.13 1.13 -4.24
C LEU A 72 9.17 2.22 -4.76
N MET A 73 8.03 2.42 -4.11
CA MET A 73 7.10 3.50 -4.45
C MET A 73 7.56 4.89 -3.99
N GLY A 74 8.47 4.95 -3.02
CA GLY A 74 8.96 6.21 -2.43
C GLY A 74 7.98 6.81 -1.42
N ILE A 75 8.50 7.65 -0.52
CA ILE A 75 7.72 8.31 0.54
C ILE A 75 6.60 9.17 -0.04
N ASP A 76 6.85 9.90 -1.14
CA ASP A 76 5.87 10.79 -1.78
C ASP A 76 4.58 10.07 -2.18
N PHE A 77 4.68 8.82 -2.62
CA PHE A 77 3.51 8.00 -2.93
C PHE A 77 2.63 7.77 -1.70
N PHE A 78 3.25 7.41 -0.56
CA PHE A 78 2.52 7.16 0.68
C PHE A 78 2.05 8.44 1.34
N ALA A 79 2.80 9.55 1.21
CA ALA A 79 2.34 10.87 1.63
C ALA A 79 1.06 11.28 0.88
N ARG A 80 1.02 11.05 -0.44
CA ARG A 80 -0.18 11.26 -1.25
C ARG A 80 -1.32 10.31 -0.86
N ALA A 81 -1.03 9.04 -0.56
CA ALA A 81 -2.03 8.08 -0.09
C ALA A 81 -2.70 8.56 1.22
N LEU A 82 -1.91 9.03 2.19
CA LEU A 82 -2.41 9.57 3.46
C LEU A 82 -3.24 10.84 3.26
N GLU A 83 -2.85 11.72 2.34
CA GLU A 83 -3.63 12.90 1.98
C GLU A 83 -5.01 12.51 1.43
N LEU A 84 -5.05 11.56 0.51
CA LEU A 84 -6.29 11.04 -0.06
C LEU A 84 -7.14 10.34 1.00
N GLN A 85 -6.53 9.56 1.89
CA GLN A 85 -7.25 8.91 3.00
C GLN A 85 -7.94 9.95 3.88
N ARG A 86 -7.21 11.00 4.29
CA ARG A 86 -7.78 12.11 5.07
C ARG A 86 -8.91 12.83 4.32
N ARG A 87 -8.74 13.04 3.00
CA ARG A 87 -9.74 13.70 2.15
C ARG A 87 -11.06 12.94 2.07
N TYR A 88 -11.01 11.61 1.99
CA TYR A 88 -12.20 10.76 1.83
C TYR A 88 -12.71 10.16 3.14
N GLN A 89 -11.99 10.32 4.25
CA GLN A 89 -12.38 9.82 5.57
C GLN A 89 -13.75 10.37 5.99
N ARG A 90 -14.66 9.47 6.38
CA ARG A 90 -15.99 9.82 6.88
C ARG A 90 -15.93 10.24 8.35
N ALA A 91 -16.88 11.06 8.80
CA ALA A 91 -16.98 11.41 10.22
C ALA A 91 -17.14 10.15 11.09
N GLY A 92 -16.38 10.08 12.19
CA GLY A 92 -16.39 8.92 13.11
C GLY A 92 -15.69 7.67 12.57
N MET A 93 -15.04 7.73 11.39
CA MET A 93 -14.25 6.62 10.85
C MET A 93 -12.80 6.69 11.35
N THR A 94 -12.25 5.53 11.69
CA THR A 94 -10.82 5.33 11.95
C THR A 94 -10.16 4.68 10.73
N ILE A 95 -9.01 5.22 10.33
CA ILE A 95 -8.19 4.67 9.25
C ILE A 95 -6.83 4.25 9.84
N GLU A 96 -6.44 3.01 9.56
CA GLU A 96 -5.14 2.47 9.94
C GLU A 96 -4.34 2.08 8.69
N ASN A 97 -3.02 2.18 8.78
CA ASN A 97 -2.12 1.74 7.72
C ASN A 97 -1.16 0.67 8.23
N ALA A 98 -1.09 -0.45 7.51
CA ALA A 98 -0.10 -1.50 7.72
C ALA A 98 0.85 -1.59 6.52
N PHE A 99 2.14 -1.77 6.78
CA PHE A 99 3.21 -1.74 5.79
C PHE A 99 4.06 -3.00 5.90
N GLN A 100 4.08 -3.82 4.86
CA GLN A 100 4.96 -4.98 4.79
C GLN A 100 6.19 -4.63 3.95
N THR A 101 7.38 -4.77 4.51
CA THR A 101 8.63 -4.45 3.79
C THR A 101 9.72 -5.48 4.08
N ASN A 102 10.65 -5.64 3.13
CA ASN A 102 11.88 -6.38 3.34
C ASN A 102 12.92 -5.61 4.18
N GLY A 103 12.67 -4.33 4.47
CA GLY A 103 13.48 -3.50 5.36
C GLY A 103 14.75 -2.91 4.75
N VAL A 104 15.22 -3.36 3.59
CA VAL A 104 16.56 -3.01 3.09
C VAL A 104 16.68 -1.57 2.59
N LEU A 105 15.54 -0.92 2.31
CA LEU A 105 15.46 0.49 1.91
C LEU A 105 14.99 1.42 3.03
N LEU A 106 14.80 0.90 4.25
CA LEU A 106 14.44 1.75 5.38
C LEU A 106 15.68 2.52 5.86
N ASP A 107 15.64 3.83 5.65
CA ASP A 107 16.59 4.80 6.22
C ASP A 107 15.91 5.63 7.32
N GLU A 108 16.60 6.67 7.80
CA GLU A 108 16.06 7.56 8.82
C GLU A 108 14.78 8.28 8.36
N GLN A 109 14.70 8.64 7.07
CA GLN A 109 13.54 9.36 6.51
C GLN A 109 12.32 8.44 6.47
N TRP A 110 12.47 7.20 6.02
CA TRP A 110 11.43 6.19 6.07
C TRP A 110 10.97 5.90 7.49
N CYS A 111 11.92 5.66 8.41
CA CYS A 111 11.59 5.38 9.81
C CYS A 111 10.82 6.55 10.45
N ALA A 112 11.26 7.78 10.22
CA ALA A 112 10.58 8.97 10.71
C ALA A 112 9.18 9.11 10.10
N PHE A 113 9.04 8.91 8.79
CA PHE A 113 7.75 8.98 8.09
C PHE A 113 6.75 7.93 8.60
N LEU A 114 7.16 6.67 8.69
CA LEU A 114 6.29 5.57 9.14
C LEU A 114 5.84 5.77 10.59
N LYS A 115 6.77 6.18 11.47
CA LYS A 115 6.48 6.48 12.87
C LYS A 115 5.54 7.67 13.03
N ALA A 116 5.80 8.78 12.33
CA ALA A 116 5.00 10.00 12.44
C ALA A 116 3.55 9.79 11.97
N ASN A 117 3.31 8.85 11.06
CA ASN A 117 2.00 8.54 10.52
C ASN A 117 1.38 7.26 11.10
N GLY A 118 1.97 6.69 12.16
CA GLY A 118 1.40 5.56 12.90
C GLY A 118 1.24 4.28 12.08
N PHE A 119 2.13 4.01 11.12
CA PHE A 119 2.08 2.76 10.37
C PHE A 119 2.44 1.57 11.27
N LEU A 120 1.64 0.51 11.19
CA LEU A 120 2.04 -0.81 11.66
C LEU A 120 3.01 -1.40 10.65
N VAL A 121 4.29 -1.56 11.01
CA VAL A 121 5.33 -2.07 10.11
C VAL A 121 5.62 -3.54 10.44
N GLY A 122 5.65 -4.39 9.42
CA GLY A 122 5.94 -5.82 9.53
C GLY A 122 6.74 -6.38 8.37
#